data_AF-A0A970I458-F1
#
_entry.id   AF-A0A970I458-F1
#
_cell.length_a   1.000
_cell.length_b   1.000
_cell.length_c   1.000
_cell.angle_alpha   90.00
_cell.angle_beta   90.00
_cell.angle_gamma   90.00
#
_symmetry.space_group_name_H-M   'P 1'
#
loop_
_entity.id
_entity.type
_entity.pdbx_description
1 polymer ?
#
loop_
_entity_poly.entity_id
_entity_poly.type
_entity_poly.pdbx_seq_one_letter_code
_entity_poly.pdbx_strand_id
1 'polypeptide(L)'
;MKLRFLSILLTVFFVTGFAQENSEPFQYIEMKEEFDLLVDFTMVNAECATESQIFYSVIIGTAVVGDFIERISVLIPCLGNEYMQGELITVKPIEKPDKNIVYMIQNFTKDGQQQSHLFGSEFPAVWGEVVKSY
;
A
#
# COMPACT_ATOMS: atom_id res chain seq x y z
N MET A 1 61.64 35.49 8.88
CA MET A 1 60.26 35.96 8.61
C MET A 1 59.42 34.74 8.26
N LYS A 2 58.36 34.49 9.02
CA LYS A 2 57.49 33.30 8.93
C LYS A 2 56.50 33.49 7.78
N LEU A 3 56.23 32.45 6.99
CA LEU A 3 54.88 32.24 6.45
C LEU A 3 54.67 30.73 6.27
N ARG A 4 53.97 30.13 7.23
CA ARG A 4 53.49 28.75 7.13
C ARG A 4 52.24 28.80 6.24
N PHE A 5 52.32 28.22 5.05
CA PHE A 5 51.13 27.97 4.24
C PHE A 5 50.38 26.79 4.84
N LEU A 6 49.28 27.12 5.51
CA LEU A 6 48.33 26.19 6.07
C LEU A 6 47.45 25.69 4.91
N SER A 7 47.75 24.53 4.35
CA SER A 7 46.84 23.85 3.41
C SER A 7 45.62 23.37 4.18
N ILE A 8 44.54 24.16 4.13
CA ILE A 8 43.23 23.76 4.64
C ILE A 8 42.66 22.75 3.66
N LEU A 9 42.64 21.49 4.12
CA LEU A 9 41.98 20.35 3.51
C LEU A 9 40.47 20.64 3.44
N LEU A 10 39.97 21.04 2.27
CA LEU A 10 38.53 21.19 2.04
C LEU A 10 37.97 19.82 1.60
N THR A 11 37.80 18.91 2.56
CA THR A 11 37.07 17.66 2.35
C THR A 11 35.58 18.00 2.28
N VAL A 12 35.08 18.21 1.07
CA VAL A 12 33.64 18.27 0.80
C VAL A 12 33.08 16.86 1.01
N PHE A 13 32.59 16.60 2.22
CA PHE A 13 31.74 15.45 2.50
C PHE A 13 30.43 15.65 1.73
N PHE A 14 30.31 15.05 0.54
CA PHE A 14 29.02 14.75 -0.04
C PHE A 14 28.35 13.71 0.85
N VAL A 15 27.56 14.17 1.82
CA VAL A 15 26.61 13.30 2.52
C VAL A 15 25.49 13.04 1.52
N THR A 16 25.61 11.95 0.77
CA THR A 16 24.46 11.38 0.05
C THR A 16 23.51 10.86 1.12
N GLY A 17 22.51 11.67 1.48
CA GLY A 17 21.39 11.22 2.28
C GLY A 17 20.68 10.13 1.49
N PHE A 18 20.89 8.88 1.87
CA PHE A 18 19.98 7.81 1.51
C PHE A 18 18.66 8.15 2.19
N ALA A 19 17.69 8.63 1.40
CA ALA A 19 16.30 8.61 1.82
C ALA A 19 15.96 7.13 2.04
N GLN A 20 15.94 6.72 3.30
CA GLN A 20 15.56 5.38 3.67
C GLN A 20 14.06 5.25 3.37
N GLU A 21 13.77 4.55 2.28
CA GLU A 21 12.44 4.18 1.80
C GLU A 21 11.84 3.18 2.79
N ASN A 22 11.32 3.67 3.93
CA ASN A 22 10.54 2.87 4.86
C ASN A 22 9.10 2.82 4.34
N SER A 23 8.85 2.03 3.30
CA SER A 23 7.48 1.64 2.97
C SER A 23 7.04 0.59 4.00
N GLU A 24 6.09 0.96 4.86
CA GLU A 24 5.61 0.03 5.89
C GLU A 24 4.86 -1.14 5.23
N PRO A 25 5.21 -2.40 5.55
CA PRO A 25 4.51 -3.54 5.00
C PRO A 25 3.07 -3.57 5.50
N PHE A 26 2.16 -4.08 4.68
CA PHE A 26 0.79 -4.35 5.12
C PHE A 26 0.77 -5.25 6.36
N GLN A 27 -0.02 -4.85 7.37
CA GLN A 27 -0.38 -5.70 8.49
C GLN A 27 -1.58 -6.56 8.08
N TYR A 28 -1.35 -7.85 7.88
CA TYR A 28 -2.42 -8.78 7.47
C TYR A 28 -3.23 -9.28 8.66
N ILE A 29 -4.54 -9.38 8.47
CA ILE A 29 -5.46 -10.03 9.42
C ILE A 29 -5.97 -11.34 8.83
N GLU A 30 -6.22 -12.32 9.71
CA GLU A 30 -6.75 -13.61 9.31
C GLU A 30 -8.29 -13.56 9.32
N MET A 31 -8.88 -13.61 8.13
CA MET A 31 -10.32 -13.78 7.94
C MET A 31 -10.54 -15.09 7.18
N LYS A 32 -11.39 -15.98 7.70
CA LYS A 32 -11.62 -17.32 7.12
C LYS A 32 -12.91 -17.42 6.33
N GLU A 33 -13.89 -16.60 6.69
CA GLU A 33 -15.24 -16.64 6.14
C GLU A 33 -15.46 -15.43 5.23
N GLU A 34 -16.45 -15.55 4.34
CA GLU A 34 -16.93 -14.40 3.56
C GLU A 34 -17.44 -13.32 4.51
N PHE A 35 -17.19 -12.06 4.16
CA PHE A 35 -17.60 -10.93 4.97
C PHE A 35 -18.13 -9.80 4.08
N ASP A 36 -19.04 -9.02 4.63
CA ASP A 36 -19.53 -7.83 3.97
C ASP A 36 -18.61 -6.64 4.27
N LEU A 37 -18.34 -5.87 3.22
CA LEU A 37 -17.54 -4.66 3.25
C LEU A 37 -18.41 -3.51 2.75
N LEU A 38 -18.55 -2.47 3.58
CA LEU A 38 -19.10 -1.19 3.14
C LEU A 38 -17.97 -0.38 2.52
N VAL A 39 -18.04 -0.16 1.20
CA VAL A 39 -16.98 0.47 0.42
C VAL A 39 -16.86 1.95 0.77
N ASP A 40 -15.66 2.38 1.08
CA ASP A 40 -15.35 3.81 1.23
C ASP A 40 -14.60 4.35 0.01
N PHE A 41 -13.72 3.53 -0.56
CA PHE A 41 -12.84 3.93 -1.64
C PHE A 41 -12.38 2.71 -2.44
N THR A 42 -12.32 2.87 -3.76
CA THR A 42 -11.77 1.85 -4.66
C THR A 42 -10.67 2.49 -5.50
N MET A 43 -9.55 1.80 -5.64
CA MET A 43 -8.55 2.11 -6.66
C MET A 43 -8.25 0.87 -7.49
N VAL A 44 -8.55 0.98 -8.78
CA VAL A 44 -8.22 -0.05 -9.77
C VAL A 44 -6.82 0.20 -10.30
N ASN A 45 -6.00 -0.84 -10.29
CA ASN A 45 -4.67 -0.78 -10.88
C ASN A 45 -4.78 -0.99 -12.41
N ALA A 46 -4.32 -0.01 -13.20
CA ALA A 46 -4.41 -0.04 -14.65
C ALA A 46 -3.41 -1.00 -15.33
N GLU A 47 -2.33 -1.40 -14.63
CA GLU A 47 -1.29 -2.29 -15.13
C GLU A 47 -1.68 -3.79 -15.11
N CYS A 48 -2.86 -4.09 -14.56
CA CYS A 48 -3.47 -5.42 -14.51
C CYS A 48 -3.66 -6.15 -15.85
N ALA A 49 -3.42 -5.47 -16.98
CA ALA A 49 -3.46 -6.05 -18.31
C ALA A 49 -2.11 -6.63 -18.80
N THR A 50 -1.06 -6.70 -17.96
CA THR A 50 0.29 -7.13 -18.37
C THR A 50 0.73 -8.44 -17.69
N GLU A 51 1.14 -9.44 -18.49
CA GLU A 51 1.28 -10.85 -18.06
C GLU A 51 2.47 -11.17 -17.15
N SER A 52 3.30 -10.20 -16.76
CA SER A 52 4.58 -10.50 -16.09
C SER A 52 4.55 -10.42 -14.56
N GLN A 53 3.54 -9.77 -13.97
CA GLN A 53 3.51 -9.46 -12.53
C GLN A 53 2.08 -9.48 -11.97
N ILE A 54 1.93 -9.84 -10.68
CA ILE A 54 0.63 -9.80 -10.00
C ILE A 54 0.43 -8.38 -9.47
N PHE A 55 -0.41 -7.62 -10.16
CA PHE A 55 -0.92 -6.34 -9.68
C PHE A 55 -2.17 -6.56 -8.81
N TYR A 56 -2.36 -5.69 -7.82
CA TYR A 56 -3.59 -5.66 -7.05
C TYR A 56 -4.27 -4.30 -7.17
N SER A 57 -5.59 -4.34 -7.11
CA SER A 57 -6.43 -3.19 -6.81
C SER A 57 -6.70 -3.16 -5.31
N VAL A 58 -7.01 -1.97 -4.77
CA VAL A 58 -7.30 -1.79 -3.35
C VAL A 58 -8.75 -1.34 -3.21
N ILE A 59 -9.49 -2.02 -2.35
CA ILE A 59 -10.76 -1.52 -1.83
C ILE A 59 -10.56 -1.21 -0.36
N ILE A 60 -10.77 0.03 0.04
CA ILE A 60 -10.81 0.42 1.45
C ILE A 60 -12.27 0.50 1.85
N GLY A 61 -12.61 -0.14 2.96
CA GLY A 61 -13.98 -0.11 3.46
C GLY A 61 -14.06 -0.53 4.92
N THR A 62 -15.27 -0.51 5.44
CA THR A 62 -15.57 -0.89 6.81
C THR A 62 -16.17 -2.29 6.85
N ALA A 63 -15.63 -3.16 7.68
CA ALA A 63 -16.09 -4.54 7.86
C ALA A 63 -16.18 -4.90 9.36
N VAL A 64 -16.90 -5.98 9.65
CA VAL A 64 -16.89 -6.60 10.99
C VAL A 64 -15.74 -7.60 11.05
N VAL A 65 -14.79 -7.37 11.96
CA VAL A 65 -13.63 -8.23 12.21
C VAL A 65 -13.72 -8.74 13.65
N GLY A 66 -14.12 -10.00 13.80
CA GLY A 66 -14.46 -10.55 15.12
C GLY A 66 -15.65 -9.80 15.73
N ASP A 67 -15.41 -9.15 16.87
CA ASP A 67 -16.43 -8.36 17.59
C ASP A 67 -16.35 -6.85 17.29
N PHE A 68 -15.43 -6.42 16.42
CA PHE A 68 -15.15 -5.01 16.15
C PHE A 68 -15.56 -4.60 14.75
N ILE A 69 -15.89 -3.31 14.60
CA ILE A 69 -16.07 -2.67 13.31
C ILE A 69 -14.76 -1.96 12.99
N GLU A 70 -14.08 -2.40 11.95
CA GLU A 70 -12.77 -1.89 11.56
C GLU A 70 -12.77 -1.46 10.10
N ARG A 71 -11.94 -0.45 9.82
CA ARG A 71 -11.62 -0.07 8.45
C ARG A 71 -10.45 -0.91 7.98
N ILE A 72 -10.61 -1.59 6.86
CA ILE A 72 -9.64 -2.54 6.32
C ILE A 72 -9.33 -2.23 4.85
N SER A 73 -8.16 -2.68 4.42
CA SER A 73 -7.74 -2.68 3.02
C SER A 73 -7.91 -4.08 2.43
N VAL A 74 -8.79 -4.22 1.45
CA VAL A 74 -8.93 -5.47 0.67
C VAL A 74 -8.08 -5.37 -0.58
N LEU A 75 -7.05 -6.21 -0.67
CA LEU A 75 -6.17 -6.35 -1.82
C LEU A 75 -6.76 -7.39 -2.76
N ILE A 76 -7.16 -6.96 -3.96
CA ILE A 76 -7.83 -7.82 -4.93
C ILE A 76 -6.94 -7.98 -6.16
N PRO A 77 -6.64 -9.22 -6.58
CA PRO A 77 -5.97 -9.46 -7.86
C PRO A 77 -6.83 -8.89 -8.99
N CYS A 78 -6.35 -7.83 -9.62
CA CYS A 78 -6.92 -7.22 -10.82
C CYS A 78 -8.44 -7.13 -10.88
N LEU A 79 -8.97 -6.16 -10.14
CA LEU A 79 -10.38 -5.85 -10.11
C LEU A 79 -10.88 -5.38 -11.48
N GLY A 80 -11.90 -6.06 -12.01
CA GLY A 80 -12.47 -5.72 -13.32
C GLY A 80 -13.37 -4.48 -13.32
N ASN A 81 -13.92 -4.10 -12.16
CA ASN A 81 -14.86 -3.00 -12.00
C ASN A 81 -14.48 -2.12 -10.80
N GLU A 82 -14.72 -0.81 -10.89
CA GLU A 82 -14.67 0.07 -9.72
C GLU A 82 -15.96 -0.07 -8.91
N TYR A 83 -15.85 -0.04 -7.57
CA TYR A 83 -16.98 0.06 -6.65
C TYR A 83 -17.10 1.47 -6.10
N MET A 84 -18.34 1.95 -5.96
CA MET A 84 -18.64 3.29 -5.48
C MET A 84 -18.66 3.34 -3.95
N GLN A 85 -18.37 4.53 -3.41
CA GLN A 85 -18.52 4.79 -1.99
C GLN A 85 -19.97 4.53 -1.54
N GLY A 86 -20.13 3.77 -0.46
CA GLY A 86 -21.41 3.39 0.13
C GLY A 86 -21.99 2.07 -0.42
N GLU A 87 -21.37 1.46 -1.44
CA GLU A 87 -21.78 0.15 -1.91
C GLU A 87 -21.45 -0.93 -0.87
N LEU A 88 -22.35 -1.91 -0.74
CA LEU A 88 -22.12 -3.09 0.06
C LEU A 88 -21.66 -4.21 -0.86
N ILE A 89 -20.48 -4.77 -0.59
CA ILE A 89 -19.93 -5.90 -1.33
C ILE A 89 -19.61 -7.04 -0.39
N THR A 90 -19.74 -8.28 -0.87
CA THR A 90 -19.26 -9.45 -0.13
C THR A 90 -17.89 -9.85 -0.66
N VAL A 91 -16.93 -9.93 0.24
CA VAL A 91 -15.55 -10.31 -0.03
C VAL A 91 -15.30 -11.70 0.52
N LYS A 92 -14.66 -12.54 -0.28
CA LYS A 92 -14.13 -13.83 0.14
C LYS A 92 -12.62 -13.72 0.33
N PRO A 93 -12.09 -14.00 1.53
CA PRO A 93 -10.65 -14.07 1.74
C PRO A 93 -10.02 -15.16 0.85
N ILE A 94 -8.85 -14.84 0.27
CA ILE A 94 -8.06 -15.78 -0.54
C ILE A 94 -6.63 -15.86 -0.01
N GLU A 95 -5.91 -16.88 -0.44
CA GLU A 95 -4.49 -17.02 -0.10
C GLU A 95 -3.67 -15.89 -0.73
N LYS A 96 -2.79 -15.29 0.08
CA LYS A 96 -1.84 -14.28 -0.38
C LYS A 96 -0.89 -14.92 -1.40
N PRO A 97 -0.63 -14.27 -2.55
CA PRO A 97 0.31 -14.81 -3.54
C PRO A 97 1.74 -14.90 -2.99
N ASP A 98 2.41 -16.01 -3.29
CA ASP A 98 3.75 -16.31 -2.77
C ASP A 98 4.87 -15.43 -3.36
N LYS A 99 4.75 -14.96 -4.61
CA LYS A 99 5.79 -14.20 -5.32
C LYS A 99 5.22 -13.21 -6.34
N ASN A 100 6.04 -12.21 -6.68
CA ASN A 100 5.84 -11.24 -7.78
C ASN A 100 4.66 -10.27 -7.64
N ILE A 101 4.37 -9.84 -6.41
CA ILE A 101 3.39 -8.76 -6.14
C ILE A 101 4.04 -7.41 -6.42
N VAL A 102 3.38 -6.58 -7.21
CA VAL A 102 3.74 -5.17 -7.38
C VAL A 102 2.89 -4.34 -6.44
N TYR A 103 3.55 -3.61 -5.54
CA TYR A 103 2.86 -2.75 -4.59
C TYR A 103 2.62 -1.36 -5.15
N MET A 104 1.46 -0.81 -4.80
CA MET A 104 1.10 0.56 -5.09
C MET A 104 1.77 1.49 -4.08
N ILE A 105 2.58 2.42 -4.56
CA ILE A 105 3.33 3.37 -3.74
C ILE A 105 2.78 4.78 -3.93
N GLN A 106 2.38 5.43 -2.84
CA GLN A 106 2.02 6.83 -2.80
C GLN A 106 3.23 7.67 -2.37
N ASN A 107 3.62 8.62 -3.21
CA ASN A 107 4.69 9.57 -2.92
C ASN A 107 4.10 10.92 -2.49
N PHE A 108 4.59 11.50 -1.41
CA PHE A 108 4.16 12.82 -0.94
C PHE A 108 5.27 13.58 -0.22
N THR A 109 5.13 14.90 -0.10
CA THR A 109 6.09 15.75 0.62
C THR A 109 5.53 16.13 1.98
N LYS A 110 6.26 15.81 3.05
CA LYS A 110 5.93 16.18 4.43
C LYS A 110 7.16 16.82 5.09
N ASP A 111 6.98 18.00 5.68
CA ASP A 111 8.07 18.74 6.34
C ASP A 111 9.31 18.98 5.45
N GLY A 112 9.08 19.18 4.14
CA GLY A 112 10.14 19.38 3.15
C GLY A 112 10.89 18.12 2.73
N GLN A 113 10.50 16.94 3.24
CA GLN A 113 11.07 15.65 2.87
C GLN A 113 10.11 14.85 1.99
N GLN A 114 10.65 14.15 0.98
CA GLN A 114 9.89 13.18 0.20
C GLN A 114 9.68 11.92 1.03
N GLN A 115 8.44 11.43 1.03
CA GLN A 115 7.99 10.21 1.71
C GLN A 115 7.28 9.32 0.69
N SER A 116 7.41 8.01 0.87
CA SER A 116 6.85 6.99 -0.01
C SER A 116 6.20 5.91 0.83
N HIS A 117 4.88 5.75 0.73
CA HIS A 117 4.10 4.81 1.53
C HIS A 117 3.42 3.78 0.63
N LEU A 118 3.21 2.56 1.11
CA LEU A 118 2.33 1.62 0.43
C LEU A 118 0.90 2.11 0.57
N PHE A 119 0.17 2.24 -0.53
CA PHE A 119 -1.20 2.74 -0.49
C PHE A 119 -2.12 1.74 0.22
N GLY A 120 -2.86 2.19 1.23
CA GLY A 120 -3.76 1.36 2.02
C GLY A 120 -3.06 0.58 3.15
N SER A 121 -1.73 0.69 3.32
CA SER A 121 -1.02 0.01 4.41
C SER A 121 -1.27 0.62 5.78
N GLU A 122 -1.93 1.77 5.84
CA GLU A 122 -2.41 2.38 7.09
C GLU A 122 -3.58 1.60 7.73
N PHE A 123 -4.18 0.66 7.01
CA PHE A 123 -5.26 -0.21 7.49
C PHE A 123 -4.83 -1.68 7.51
N PRO A 124 -5.39 -2.51 8.42
CA PRO A 124 -5.22 -3.95 8.36
C PRO A 124 -5.71 -4.49 7.02
N ALA A 125 -5.00 -5.47 6.47
CA ALA A 125 -5.21 -5.92 5.10
C ALA A 125 -5.64 -7.38 4.99
N VAL A 126 -6.44 -7.64 3.98
CA VAL A 126 -6.89 -8.98 3.57
C VAL A 126 -6.67 -9.13 2.07
N TRP A 127 -6.14 -10.26 1.63
CA TRP A 127 -6.23 -10.66 0.24
C TRP A 127 -7.60 -11.26 -0.01
N GLY A 128 -8.30 -10.79 -1.04
CA GLY A 128 -9.66 -11.25 -1.30
C GLY A 128 -10.08 -11.21 -2.76
N GLU A 129 -11.26 -11.75 -2.99
CA GLU A 129 -12.03 -11.62 -4.23
C GLU A 129 -13.44 -11.10 -3.89
N VAL A 130 -14.03 -10.26 -4.74
CA VAL A 130 -15.43 -9.86 -4.57
C VAL A 130 -16.31 -10.91 -5.19
N VAL A 131 -17.22 -11.47 -4.38
CA VAL A 131 -18.14 -12.53 -4.82
C VAL A 131 -19.55 -12.02 -5.08
N LYS A 132 -19.95 -10.90 -4.46
CA LYS A 132 -21.26 -10.26 -4.64
C LYS A 132 -21.17 -8.74 -4.45
N SER A 133 -22.06 -8.02 -5.13
CA SER A 133 -22.29 -6.58 -5.00
C SER A 133 -23.81 -6.34 -5.01
N TYR A 134 -24.28 -5.40 -4.18
CA TYR A 134 -25.70 -5.13 -3.93
C TYR A 134 -26.10 -3.70 -4.29
#